data_AF-A0A9C8KBB4-F1
#
_entry.id   AF-A0A9C8KBB4-F1
#
_cell.length_a   1.000
_cell.length_b   1.000
_cell.length_c   1.000
_cell.angle_alpha   90.00
_cell.angle_beta   90.00
_cell.angle_gamma   90.00
#
_symmetry.space_group_name_H-M   'P 1'
#
loop_
_entity.id
_entity.type
_entity.pdbx_description
1 polymer ?
#
loop_
_entity_poly.entity_id
_entity_poly.type
_entity_poly.pdbx_seq_one_letter_code
_entity_poly.pdbx_strand_id
1 'polypeptide(L)'
;MIPYRAHFIVFLYVLFALGNHSLSAQIDEQEALEAKREQLQKEIEQINLLLFDQKEKRGTVLEQMEALNQKIKVRQRIINVTNEQSNLLDRKITANVNAISELRAALAKLKEDYALMIQKGYQSKIQQSKLMFLLSSENFFQAFKRLQYIKQYTDFRRQQGEEIVVKTDTLTKLNIDLSAQRKEKERLIADNRSAKREMERERNTQQT
;
A
#
# COMPACT_ATOMS: atom_id res chain seq x y z
N MET A 1 -30.78 -11.80 28.44
CA MET A 1 -30.80 -11.20 27.09
C MET A 1 -29.40 -10.67 26.71
N ILE A 2 -28.36 -11.52 26.77
CA ILE A 2 -26.93 -11.16 26.62
C ILE A 2 -26.18 -11.90 25.46
N PRO A 3 -26.71 -12.91 24.73
CA PRO A 3 -25.85 -13.76 23.87
C PRO A 3 -25.38 -13.07 22.57
N TYR A 4 -26.10 -12.07 22.07
CA TYR A 4 -25.80 -11.45 20.76
C TYR A 4 -24.49 -10.67 20.71
N ARG A 5 -24.01 -10.14 21.84
CA ARG A 5 -22.75 -9.35 21.89
C ARG A 5 -21.51 -10.23 21.77
N ALA A 6 -21.54 -11.44 22.34
CA ALA A 6 -20.42 -12.38 22.25
C ALA A 6 -20.28 -12.93 20.82
N HIS A 7 -21.40 -13.26 20.16
CA HIS A 7 -21.38 -13.72 18.77
C HIS A 7 -20.95 -12.63 17.78
N PHE A 8 -21.30 -11.36 18.02
CA PHE A 8 -20.86 -10.25 17.19
C PHE A 8 -19.33 -10.01 17.29
N ILE A 9 -18.76 -10.12 18.49
CA ILE A 9 -17.31 -9.98 18.71
C ILE A 9 -16.54 -11.15 18.10
N VAL A 10 -17.03 -12.39 18.23
CA VAL A 10 -16.43 -13.58 17.61
C VAL A 10 -16.52 -13.51 16.08
N PHE A 11 -17.64 -13.03 15.53
CA PHE A 11 -17.81 -12.83 14.09
C PHE A 11 -16.82 -11.79 13.53
N LEU A 12 -16.58 -10.69 14.26
CA LEU A 12 -15.58 -9.67 13.90
C LEU A 12 -14.14 -10.21 13.96
N TYR A 13 -13.84 -11.10 14.90
CA TYR A 13 -12.52 -11.74 15.03
C TYR A 13 -12.26 -12.76 13.90
N VAL A 14 -13.28 -13.51 13.49
CA VAL A 14 -13.20 -14.46 12.37
C VAL A 14 -13.06 -13.73 11.02
N LEU A 15 -13.74 -12.59 10.85
CA LEU A 15 -13.59 -11.76 9.65
C LEU A 15 -12.19 -11.13 9.55
N PHE A 16 -11.60 -10.74 10.69
CA PHE A 16 -10.23 -10.22 10.74
C PHE A 16 -9.19 -11.32 10.46
N ALA A 17 -9.40 -12.55 10.94
CA ALA A 17 -8.49 -13.67 10.70
C ALA A 17 -8.44 -14.10 9.22
N LEU A 18 -9.54 -13.97 8.48
CA LEU A 18 -9.61 -14.35 7.06
C LEU A 18 -9.06 -13.27 6.10
N GLY A 19 -8.87 -12.02 6.56
CA GLY A 19 -8.39 -10.92 5.73
C GLY A 19 -6.86 -10.79 5.56
N ASN A 20 -6.07 -11.60 6.29
CA ASN A 20 -4.61 -11.38 6.40
C ASN A 20 -3.74 -12.28 5.50
N HIS A 21 -4.29 -13.26 4.78
CA HIS A 21 -3.47 -14.22 4.00
C HIS A 21 -3.03 -13.72 2.61
N SER A 22 -3.55 -12.61 2.11
CA SER A 22 -3.23 -12.14 0.74
C SER A 22 -1.98 -11.27 0.63
N LEU A 23 -1.46 -10.74 1.75
CA LEU A 23 -0.32 -9.81 1.71
C LEU A 23 1.02 -10.51 1.45
N SER A 24 1.24 -11.71 2.02
CA SER A 24 2.50 -12.44 1.89
C SER A 24 2.75 -12.88 0.44
N ALA A 25 1.74 -13.47 -0.20
CA ALA A 25 1.87 -13.99 -1.57
C ALA A 25 2.19 -12.90 -2.62
N GLN A 26 1.79 -11.64 -2.37
CA GLN A 26 2.05 -10.52 -3.28
C GLN A 26 3.44 -9.88 -3.10
N ILE A 27 4.07 -10.09 -1.95
CA ILE A 27 5.48 -9.70 -1.71
C ILE A 27 6.37 -10.70 -2.47
N ASP A 28 6.06 -11.99 -2.33
CA ASP A 28 6.77 -13.07 -3.01
C ASP A 28 6.73 -12.93 -4.54
N GLU A 29 5.58 -12.54 -5.12
CA GLU A 29 5.46 -12.30 -6.57
C GLU A 29 6.34 -11.12 -7.04
N GLN A 30 6.41 -10.04 -6.26
CA GLN A 30 7.22 -8.88 -6.64
C GLN A 30 8.71 -9.19 -6.60
N GLU A 31 9.19 -9.81 -5.52
CA GLU A 31 10.59 -10.21 -5.37
C GLU A 31 11.01 -11.21 -6.46
N ALA A 32 10.14 -12.18 -6.78
CA ALA A 32 10.39 -13.14 -7.86
C ALA A 32 10.55 -12.45 -9.22
N LEU A 33 9.71 -11.47 -9.53
CA LEU A 33 9.80 -10.71 -10.78
C LEU A 33 11.05 -9.82 -10.83
N GLU A 34 11.44 -9.21 -9.70
CA GLU A 34 12.68 -8.42 -9.60
C GLU A 34 13.92 -9.29 -9.80
N ALA A 35 14.01 -10.44 -9.13
CA ALA A 35 15.10 -11.39 -9.29
C ALA A 35 15.20 -11.92 -10.74
N LYS A 36 14.05 -12.24 -11.34
CA LYS A 36 13.99 -12.68 -12.75
C LYS A 36 14.48 -11.59 -13.70
N ARG A 37 14.11 -10.33 -13.46
CA ARG A 37 14.58 -9.19 -14.26
C ARG A 37 16.10 -9.02 -14.15
N GLU A 38 16.64 -9.10 -12.93
CA GLU A 38 18.08 -8.98 -12.69
C GLU A 38 18.87 -10.11 -13.36
N GLN A 39 18.36 -11.34 -13.30
CA GLN A 39 18.96 -12.48 -13.98
C GLN A 39 19.03 -12.26 -15.51
N LEU A 40 17.93 -11.79 -16.11
CA LEU A 40 17.89 -11.52 -17.55
C LEU A 40 18.81 -10.35 -17.95
N GLN A 41 19.02 -9.37 -17.07
CA GLN A 41 19.99 -8.28 -17.30
C GLN A 41 21.42 -8.82 -17.34
N LYS A 42 21.78 -9.69 -16.38
CA LYS A 42 23.08 -10.39 -16.38
C LYS A 42 23.27 -11.25 -17.63
N GLU A 43 22.22 -11.92 -18.09
CA GLU A 43 22.24 -12.68 -19.35
C GLU A 43 22.52 -11.77 -20.57
N ILE A 44 21.91 -10.58 -20.64
CA ILE A 44 22.23 -9.58 -21.67
C ILE A 44 23.69 -9.14 -21.62
N GLU A 45 24.24 -8.90 -20.42
CA GLU A 45 25.63 -8.49 -20.25
C GLU A 45 26.60 -9.56 -20.77
N GLN A 46 26.33 -10.83 -20.44
CA GLN A 46 27.10 -11.96 -20.96
C GLN A 46 27.03 -12.06 -22.49
N ILE A 47 25.84 -11.91 -23.07
CA ILE A 47 25.66 -11.92 -24.53
C ILE A 47 26.41 -10.74 -25.18
N ASN A 48 26.43 -9.56 -24.55
CA ASN A 48 27.18 -8.41 -25.05
C ASN A 48 28.69 -8.67 -25.07
N LEU A 49 29.24 -9.30 -24.02
CA LEU A 49 30.65 -9.69 -23.97
C LEU A 49 30.99 -10.69 -25.08
N LEU A 50 30.13 -11.68 -25.29
CA LEU A 50 30.30 -12.68 -26.35
C LEU A 50 30.23 -12.05 -27.75
N LEU A 51 29.29 -11.13 -27.98
CA LEU A 51 29.19 -10.38 -29.24
C LEU A 51 30.43 -9.51 -29.49
N PHE A 52 31.02 -8.93 -28.44
CA PHE A 52 32.24 -8.14 -28.55
C PHE A 52 33.43 -9.03 -28.94
N ASP A 53 33.62 -10.16 -28.25
CA ASP A 53 34.71 -11.12 -28.54
C ASP A 53 34.60 -11.71 -29.95
N GLN A 54 33.38 -12.04 -30.39
CA GLN A 54 33.13 -12.49 -31.77
C GLN A 54 33.49 -11.43 -32.82
N LYS A 55 33.24 -10.15 -32.54
CA LYS A 55 33.63 -9.06 -33.44
C LYS A 55 35.15 -8.88 -33.51
N GLU A 56 35.83 -8.97 -32.37
CA GLU A 56 37.29 -8.83 -32.30
C GLU A 56 38.00 -9.99 -33.02
N LYS A 57 37.54 -11.22 -32.80
CA LYS A 57 38.12 -12.45 -33.36
C LYS A 57 37.67 -12.79 -34.79
N ARG A 58 36.91 -11.90 -35.45
CA ARG A 58 36.30 -12.14 -36.78
C ARG A 58 35.47 -13.44 -36.83
N GLY A 59 34.68 -13.69 -35.79
CA GLY A 59 33.70 -14.78 -35.74
C GLY A 59 32.76 -14.74 -36.93
N THR A 60 32.18 -15.89 -37.29
CA THR A 60 31.39 -16.00 -38.52
C THR A 60 30.13 -15.13 -38.46
N VAL A 61 29.64 -14.72 -39.62
CA VAL A 61 28.37 -13.97 -39.71
C VAL A 61 27.23 -14.74 -39.04
N LEU A 62 27.21 -16.06 -39.18
CA LEU A 62 26.20 -16.92 -38.57
C LEU A 62 26.26 -16.89 -37.03
N GLU A 63 27.46 -16.98 -36.44
CA GLU A 63 27.67 -16.91 -34.99
C GLU A 63 27.23 -15.55 -34.42
N GLN A 64 27.55 -14.46 -35.12
CA GLN A 64 27.13 -13.11 -34.72
C GLN A 64 25.61 -12.93 -34.81
N MET A 65 24.98 -13.49 -35.86
CA MET A 65 23.52 -13.48 -36.00
C MET A 65 22.82 -14.29 -34.91
N GLU A 66 23.37 -15.45 -34.55
CA GLU A 66 22.80 -16.29 -33.49
C GLU A 66 22.86 -15.56 -32.14
N ALA A 67 24.00 -14.98 -31.78
CA ALA A 67 24.17 -14.21 -30.55
C ALA A 67 23.24 -12.99 -30.50
N LEU A 68 23.08 -12.27 -31.63
CA LEU A 68 22.13 -11.15 -31.74
C LEU A 68 20.68 -11.62 -31.54
N ASN A 69 20.30 -12.75 -32.12
CA ASN A 69 18.96 -13.32 -31.96
C ASN A 69 18.70 -13.72 -30.49
N GLN A 70 19.69 -14.32 -29.82
CA GLN A 70 19.58 -14.60 -28.38
C GLN A 70 19.40 -13.31 -27.59
N LYS A 71 20.16 -12.25 -27.89
CA LYS A 71 20.01 -10.94 -27.25
C LYS A 71 18.59 -10.38 -27.39
N ILE A 72 18.02 -10.42 -28.59
CA ILE A 72 16.64 -9.98 -28.87
C ILE A 72 15.63 -10.80 -28.05
N LYS A 73 15.81 -12.13 -27.95
CA LYS A 73 14.93 -12.99 -27.15
C LYS A 73 14.99 -12.64 -25.66
N VAL A 74 16.18 -12.46 -25.10
CA VAL A 74 16.35 -12.08 -23.68
C VAL A 74 15.75 -10.70 -23.43
N ARG A 75 15.96 -9.74 -24.33
CA ARG A 75 15.37 -8.40 -24.25
C ARG A 75 13.83 -8.43 -24.29
N GLN A 76 13.25 -9.28 -25.13
CA GLN A 76 11.80 -9.51 -25.14
C GLN A 76 11.30 -10.08 -23.81
N ARG A 77 12.07 -10.99 -23.17
CA ARG A 77 11.73 -11.50 -21.82
C ARG A 77 11.79 -10.39 -20.77
N ILE A 78 12.80 -9.51 -20.81
CA ILE A 78 12.89 -8.35 -19.89
C ILE A 78 11.66 -7.45 -20.03
N ILE A 79 11.26 -7.14 -21.27
CA ILE A 79 10.04 -6.37 -21.56
C ILE A 79 8.81 -7.05 -20.94
N ASN A 80 8.68 -8.36 -21.10
CA ASN A 80 7.53 -9.10 -20.57
C ASN A 80 7.50 -9.08 -19.02
N VAL A 81 8.63 -9.37 -18.37
CA VAL A 81 8.74 -9.32 -16.90
C VAL A 81 8.48 -7.90 -16.37
N THR A 82 8.99 -6.88 -17.04
CA THR A 82 8.77 -5.48 -16.65
C THR A 82 7.29 -5.09 -16.80
N ASN A 83 6.58 -5.61 -17.80
CA ASN A 83 5.13 -5.45 -17.93
C ASN A 83 4.37 -6.17 -16.81
N GLU A 84 4.78 -7.39 -16.45
CA GLU A 84 4.21 -8.13 -15.31
C GLU A 84 4.37 -7.33 -13.99
N GLN A 85 5.56 -6.76 -13.75
CA GLN A 85 5.81 -5.87 -12.61
C GLN A 85 4.91 -4.63 -12.60
N SER A 86 4.77 -3.96 -13.75
CA SER A 86 3.88 -2.80 -13.88
C SER A 86 2.41 -3.16 -13.60
N ASN A 87 1.95 -4.32 -14.08
CA ASN A 87 0.59 -4.80 -13.85
C ASN A 87 0.36 -5.18 -12.38
N LEU A 88 1.35 -5.78 -11.72
CA LEU A 88 1.31 -6.04 -10.29
C LEU A 88 1.23 -4.73 -9.48
N LEU A 89 2.05 -3.74 -9.81
CA LEU A 89 1.99 -2.42 -9.19
C LEU A 89 0.64 -1.74 -9.42
N ASP A 90 0.02 -1.89 -10.59
CA ASP A 90 -1.31 -1.35 -10.85
C ASP A 90 -2.39 -1.93 -9.94
N ARG A 91 -2.34 -3.24 -9.69
CA ARG A 91 -3.23 -3.91 -8.74
C ARG A 91 -3.02 -3.37 -7.32
N LYS A 92 -1.75 -3.22 -6.89
CA LYS A 92 -1.39 -2.67 -5.56
C LYS A 92 -1.83 -1.21 -5.40
N ILE A 93 -1.57 -0.37 -6.40
CA ILE A 93 -1.99 1.04 -6.44
C ILE A 93 -3.51 1.15 -6.34
N THR A 94 -4.25 0.33 -7.09
CA THR A 94 -5.72 0.34 -7.06
C THR A 94 -6.25 -0.04 -5.68
N ALA A 95 -5.72 -1.10 -5.08
CA ALA A 95 -6.07 -1.51 -3.73
C ALA A 95 -5.76 -0.41 -2.69
N ASN A 96 -4.57 0.20 -2.78
CA ASN A 96 -4.15 1.30 -1.90
C ASN A 96 -5.06 2.53 -2.04
N VAL A 97 -5.44 2.92 -3.26
CA VAL A 97 -6.36 4.04 -3.50
C VAL A 97 -7.72 3.79 -2.86
N ASN A 98 -8.26 2.57 -2.99
CA ASN A 98 -9.54 2.22 -2.37
C ASN A 98 -9.44 2.26 -0.84
N ALA A 99 -8.40 1.65 -0.26
CA ALA A 99 -8.17 1.67 1.18
C ALA A 99 -7.99 3.09 1.73
N ILE A 100 -7.28 3.96 1.02
CA ILE A 100 -7.12 5.38 1.36
C ILE A 100 -8.48 6.10 1.34
N SER A 101 -9.32 5.83 0.34
CA SER A 101 -10.65 6.43 0.23
C SER A 101 -11.55 6.04 1.41
N GLU A 102 -11.60 4.74 1.73
CA GLU A 102 -12.37 4.22 2.86
C GLU A 102 -11.86 4.78 4.20
N LEU A 103 -10.54 4.78 4.41
CA LEU A 103 -9.94 5.30 5.62
C LEU A 103 -10.19 6.80 5.79
N ARG A 104 -10.17 7.58 4.70
CA ARG A 104 -10.54 9.01 4.71
C ARG A 104 -11.99 9.22 5.12
N ALA A 105 -12.92 8.45 4.55
CA ALA A 105 -14.33 8.53 4.92
C ALA A 105 -14.56 8.17 6.39
N ALA A 106 -13.94 7.09 6.87
CA ALA A 106 -14.01 6.67 8.26
C ALA A 106 -13.42 7.71 9.22
N LEU A 107 -12.27 8.30 8.86
CA LEU A 107 -11.62 9.35 9.65
C LEU A 107 -12.45 10.64 9.68
N ALA A 108 -13.09 11.02 8.57
CA ALA A 108 -13.97 12.18 8.52
C ALA A 108 -15.17 12.01 9.46
N LYS A 109 -15.83 10.85 9.41
CA LYS A 109 -16.92 10.51 10.32
C LYS A 109 -16.48 10.50 11.78
N LEU A 110 -15.33 9.89 12.08
CA LEU A 110 -14.79 9.85 13.45
C LEU A 110 -14.51 11.25 14.00
N LYS A 111 -13.99 12.16 13.15
CA LYS A 111 -13.76 13.57 13.52
C LYS A 111 -15.07 14.33 13.75
N GLU A 112 -16.09 14.07 12.95
CA GLU A 112 -17.43 14.63 13.14
C GLU A 112 -18.07 14.17 14.45
N ASP A 113 -18.05 12.85 14.71
CA ASP A 113 -18.56 12.26 15.95
C ASP A 113 -17.82 12.80 17.18
N TYR A 114 -16.49 12.95 17.08
CA TYR A 114 -15.66 13.56 18.12
C TYR A 114 -16.07 15.02 18.37
N ALA A 115 -16.22 15.82 17.32
CA ALA A 115 -16.63 17.22 17.43
C ALA A 115 -18.01 17.35 18.09
N LEU A 116 -18.97 16.51 17.71
CA LEU A 116 -20.31 16.47 18.32
C LEU A 116 -20.24 16.11 19.81
N MET A 117 -19.41 15.14 20.19
CA MET A 117 -19.19 14.77 21.58
C MET A 117 -18.59 15.94 22.38
N ILE A 118 -17.64 16.69 21.81
CA ILE A 118 -17.08 17.89 22.45
C ILE A 118 -18.17 18.95 22.66
N GLN A 119 -18.96 19.25 21.63
CA GLN A 119 -20.06 20.22 21.70
C GLN A 119 -21.08 19.85 22.79
N LYS A 120 -21.50 18.57 22.86
CA LYS A 120 -22.40 18.07 23.91
C LYS A 120 -21.77 18.15 25.30
N GLY A 121 -20.47 17.90 25.42
CA GLY A 121 -19.72 18.07 26.67
C GLY A 121 -19.69 19.52 27.14
N TYR A 122 -19.65 20.49 26.22
CA TYR A 122 -19.75 21.90 26.54
C TYR A 122 -21.17 22.31 26.98
N GLN A 123 -22.20 21.89 26.25
CA GLN A 123 -23.61 22.18 26.58
C GLN A 123 -24.02 21.62 27.94
N SER A 124 -23.52 20.43 28.30
CA SER A 124 -23.75 19.80 29.60
C SER A 124 -22.91 20.39 30.74
N LYS A 125 -22.14 21.47 30.50
CA LYS A 125 -21.22 22.13 31.44
C LYS A 125 -20.07 21.26 31.96
N ILE A 126 -19.95 20.02 31.49
CA ILE A 126 -18.87 19.09 31.87
C ILE A 126 -17.52 19.62 31.44
N GLN A 127 -17.45 20.22 30.25
CA GLN A 127 -16.21 20.81 29.73
C GLN A 127 -15.90 22.18 30.35
N GLN A 128 -16.92 22.91 30.83
CA GLN A 128 -16.75 24.21 31.49
C GLN A 128 -16.27 24.04 32.93
N SER A 129 -16.91 23.16 33.71
CA SER A 129 -16.46 22.80 35.05
C SER A 129 -17.07 21.48 35.50
N LYS A 130 -16.24 20.44 35.57
CA LYS A 130 -16.61 19.12 36.13
C LYS A 130 -17.14 19.24 37.56
N LEU A 131 -16.55 20.13 38.35
CA LEU A 131 -16.98 20.39 39.72
C LEU A 131 -18.38 21.00 39.76
N MET A 132 -18.66 22.01 38.92
CA MET A 132 -20.00 22.62 38.85
C MET A 132 -21.07 21.63 38.37
N PHE A 133 -20.72 20.76 37.41
CA PHE A 133 -21.61 19.68 36.98
C PHE A 133 -21.94 18.68 38.09
N LEU A 134 -20.97 18.37 38.98
CA LEU A 134 -21.21 17.51 40.15
C LEU A 134 -22.01 18.23 41.25
N LEU A 135 -21.67 19.49 41.56
CA LEU A 135 -22.30 20.28 42.62
C LEU A 135 -23.74 20.70 42.33
N SER A 136 -24.14 20.70 41.06
CA SER A 136 -25.53 20.93 40.63
C SER A 136 -26.43 19.68 40.75
N SER A 137 -26.05 18.72 41.58
CA SER A 137 -26.85 17.51 41.82
C SER A 137 -27.81 17.73 42.99
N GLU A 138 -29.03 17.24 42.86
CA GLU A 138 -30.10 17.30 43.87
C GLU A 138 -29.84 16.37 45.06
N ASN A 139 -29.08 15.29 44.86
CA ASN A 139 -28.72 14.34 45.90
C ASN A 139 -27.43 13.57 45.59
N PHE A 140 -26.93 12.85 46.59
CA PHE A 140 -25.69 12.07 46.50
C PHE A 140 -25.73 10.99 45.41
N PHE A 141 -26.85 10.28 45.26
CA PHE A 141 -26.98 9.24 44.25
C PHE A 141 -26.89 9.81 42.82
N GLN A 142 -27.49 10.98 42.58
CA GLN A 142 -27.36 11.69 41.31
C GLN A 142 -25.91 12.16 41.07
N ALA A 143 -25.24 12.69 42.09
CA ALA A 143 -23.83 13.10 42.01
C ALA A 143 -22.91 11.92 41.66
N PHE A 144 -23.14 10.74 42.26
CA PHE A 144 -22.41 9.51 41.95
C PHE A 144 -22.59 9.08 40.48
N LYS A 145 -23.82 9.10 39.95
CA LYS A 145 -24.08 8.81 38.53
C LYS A 145 -23.38 9.81 37.60
N ARG A 146 -23.41 11.11 37.95
CA ARG A 146 -22.71 12.15 37.18
C ARG A 146 -21.19 11.96 37.20
N LEU A 147 -20.62 11.53 38.32
CA LEU A 147 -19.19 11.19 38.41
C LEU A 147 -18.82 10.03 37.49
N GLN A 148 -19.63 8.96 37.46
CA GLN A 148 -19.43 7.85 36.53
C GLN A 148 -19.53 8.31 35.06
N TYR A 149 -20.48 9.19 34.75
CA TYR A 149 -20.62 9.75 33.41
C TYR A 149 -19.40 10.58 32.98
N ILE A 150 -18.86 11.44 33.86
CA ILE A 150 -17.62 12.19 33.59
C ILE A 150 -16.46 11.25 33.27
N LYS A 151 -16.33 10.15 34.01
CA LYS A 151 -15.29 9.15 33.79
C LYS A 151 -15.43 8.53 32.39
N GLN A 152 -16.61 7.99 32.07
CA GLN A 152 -16.90 7.41 30.76
C GLN A 152 -16.66 8.40 29.61
N TYR A 153 -17.11 9.65 29.77
CA TYR A 153 -16.88 10.71 28.79
C TYR A 153 -15.38 10.99 28.58
N THR A 154 -14.62 11.11 29.67
CA THR A 154 -13.17 11.40 29.59
C THR A 154 -12.42 10.24 28.93
N ASP A 155 -12.77 9.00 29.28
CA ASP A 155 -12.17 7.79 28.71
C ASP A 155 -12.49 7.67 27.22
N PHE A 156 -13.75 7.83 26.85
CA PHE A 156 -14.19 7.76 25.45
C PHE A 156 -13.57 8.88 24.60
N ARG A 157 -13.50 10.11 25.14
CA ARG A 157 -12.83 11.23 24.47
C ARG A 157 -11.35 10.94 24.21
N ARG A 158 -10.65 10.38 25.21
CA ARG A 158 -9.25 10.00 25.06
C ARG A 158 -9.11 8.93 23.96
N GLN A 159 -9.92 7.88 24.00
CA GLN A 159 -9.90 6.79 23.01
C GLN A 159 -10.16 7.30 21.59
N GLN A 160 -11.19 8.13 21.37
CA GLN A 160 -11.45 8.71 20.06
C GLN A 160 -10.31 9.61 19.57
N GLY A 161 -9.70 10.40 20.47
CA GLY A 161 -8.54 11.22 20.14
C GLY A 161 -7.34 10.39 19.69
N GLU A 162 -7.03 9.31 20.42
CA GLU A 162 -5.98 8.35 20.06
C GLU A 162 -6.28 7.67 18.72
N GLU A 163 -7.52 7.23 18.50
CA GLU A 163 -7.93 6.61 17.24
C GLU A 163 -7.80 7.56 16.05
N ILE A 164 -8.16 8.84 16.21
CA ILE A 164 -7.98 9.88 15.18
C ILE A 164 -6.49 10.02 14.82
N VAL A 165 -5.59 10.05 15.81
CA VAL A 165 -4.14 10.16 15.58
C VAL A 165 -3.65 8.94 14.80
N VAL A 166 -3.93 7.73 15.29
CA VAL A 166 -3.50 6.46 14.67
C VAL A 166 -3.99 6.34 13.22
N LYS A 167 -5.26 6.66 12.96
CA LYS A 167 -5.83 6.63 11.60
C LYS A 167 -5.22 7.70 10.69
N THR A 168 -4.93 8.88 11.24
CA THR A 168 -4.27 9.96 10.48
C THR A 168 -2.84 9.55 10.10
N ASP A 169 -2.09 8.95 11.02
CA ASP A 169 -0.72 8.48 10.75
C ASP A 169 -0.69 7.34 9.74
N THR A 170 -1.63 6.39 9.88
CA THR A 170 -1.81 5.31 8.90
C THR A 170 -2.12 5.86 7.52
N LEU A 171 -3.03 6.84 7.43
CA LEU A 171 -3.38 7.50 6.18
C LEU A 171 -2.17 8.21 5.55
N THR A 172 -1.37 8.90 6.36
CA THR A 172 -0.14 9.56 5.89
C THR A 172 0.84 8.54 5.31
N LYS A 173 1.09 7.44 6.02
CA LYS A 173 1.97 6.36 5.55
C LYS A 173 1.48 5.76 4.23
N LEU A 174 0.19 5.47 4.11
CA LEU A 174 -0.41 4.94 2.88
C LEU A 174 -0.27 5.91 1.70
N ASN A 175 -0.40 7.23 1.92
CA ASN A 175 -0.21 8.22 0.85
C ASN A 175 1.27 8.31 0.40
N ILE A 176 2.22 8.18 1.34
CA ILE A 176 3.65 8.13 1.02
C ILE A 176 3.96 6.89 0.18
N ASP A 177 3.49 5.71 0.61
CA ASP A 177 3.66 4.45 -0.12
C ASP A 177 3.05 4.51 -1.52
N LEU A 178 1.81 5.00 -1.64
CA LEU A 178 1.15 5.19 -2.94
C LEU A 178 1.96 6.09 -3.88
N SER A 179 2.57 7.16 -3.36
CA SER A 179 3.42 8.06 -4.15
C SER A 179 4.68 7.34 -4.64
N ALA A 180 5.32 6.56 -3.77
CA ALA A 180 6.49 5.76 -4.13
C ALA A 180 6.15 4.71 -5.20
N GLN A 181 5.04 3.99 -5.05
CA GLN A 181 4.57 2.99 -6.01
C GLN A 181 4.30 3.60 -7.39
N ARG A 182 3.69 4.79 -7.45
CA ARG A 182 3.46 5.51 -8.73
C ARG A 182 4.75 5.88 -9.41
N LYS A 183 5.72 6.41 -8.66
CA LYS A 183 7.04 6.76 -9.17
C LYS A 183 7.79 5.53 -9.71
N GLU A 184 7.73 4.40 -9.00
CA GLU A 184 8.35 3.17 -9.48
C GLU A 184 7.67 2.64 -10.74
N LYS A 185 6.34 2.69 -10.81
CA LYS A 185 5.60 2.33 -12.03
C LYS A 185 6.03 3.18 -13.24
N GLU A 186 6.15 4.49 -13.06
CA GLU A 186 6.61 5.39 -14.13
C GLU A 186 8.02 5.03 -14.60
N ARG A 187 8.92 4.69 -13.68
CA ARG A 187 10.27 4.20 -13.99
C ARG A 187 10.22 2.92 -14.83
N LEU A 188 9.46 1.92 -14.41
CA LEU A 188 9.33 0.65 -15.14
C LEU A 188 8.77 0.85 -16.55
N ILE A 189 7.80 1.76 -16.73
CA ILE A 189 7.28 2.11 -18.06
C ILE A 189 8.36 2.75 -18.93
N ALA A 190 9.16 3.65 -18.37
CA ALA A 190 10.26 4.29 -19.09
C ALA A 190 11.33 3.27 -19.51
N ASP A 191 11.72 2.37 -18.60
CA ASP A 191 12.67 1.28 -18.85
C ASP A 191 12.16 0.35 -19.95
N ASN A 192 10.88 -0.03 -19.90
CA ASN A 192 10.26 -0.88 -20.91
C ASN A 192 10.26 -0.22 -22.30
N ARG A 193 9.92 1.07 -22.38
CA ARG A 193 9.99 1.87 -23.63
C ARG A 193 11.42 1.97 -24.15
N SER A 194 12.42 2.07 -23.28
CA SER A 194 13.82 2.06 -23.68
C SER A 194 14.19 0.70 -24.27
N ALA A 195 13.96 -0.38 -23.53
CA ALA A 195 14.25 -1.75 -23.96
C ALA A 195 13.56 -2.11 -25.29
N LYS A 196 12.33 -1.65 -25.52
CA LYS A 196 11.62 -1.84 -26.78
C LYS A 196 12.31 -1.15 -27.95
N ARG A 197 12.68 0.14 -27.81
CA ARG A 197 13.40 0.88 -28.85
C ARG A 197 14.74 0.23 -29.18
N GLU A 198 15.42 -0.25 -28.15
CA GLU A 198 16.70 -0.93 -28.24
C GLU A 198 16.58 -2.29 -28.97
N MET A 199 15.53 -3.06 -28.68
CA MET A 199 15.21 -4.31 -29.38
C MET A 199 14.86 -4.08 -30.85
N GLU A 200 14.12 -3.01 -31.17
CA GLU A 200 13.78 -2.62 -32.54
C GLU A 200 15.04 -2.29 -33.35
N ARG A 201 16.00 -1.57 -32.77
CA ARG A 201 17.31 -1.31 -33.40
C ARG A 201 18.06 -2.60 -33.71
N GLU A 202 18.11 -3.53 -32.78
CA GLU A 202 18.78 -4.83 -32.97
C GLU A 202 18.13 -5.67 -34.06
N ARG A 203 16.79 -5.66 -34.13
CA ARG A 203 16.06 -6.33 -35.22
C ARG A 203 16.39 -5.73 -36.59
N ASN A 204 16.52 -4.41 -36.68
CA ASN A 204 16.88 -3.76 -37.94
C ASN A 204 18.31 -4.14 -38.37
N THR A 205 19.26 -4.19 -37.42
CA THR A 205 20.62 -4.68 -37.71
C THR A 205 20.66 -6.13 -38.18
N GLN A 206 19.73 -6.98 -37.73
CA GLN A 206 19.62 -8.36 -38.21
C GLN A 206 19.12 -8.46 -39.66
N GLN A 207 18.34 -7.48 -40.13
CA GLN A 207 17.74 -7.47 -41.47
C GLN A 207 18.63 -6.82 -42.53
N THR A 208 19.71 -6.15 -42.12
CA THR A 208 20.65 -5.44 -43.01
C THR A 208 21.91 -6.25 -43.20
#